data_AF-A0A5K1D9K8-F1
#
_entry.id   AF-A0A5K1D9K8-F1
#
_cell.length_a   1.000
_cell.length_b   1.000
_cell.length_c   1.000
_cell.angle_alpha   90.00
_cell.angle_beta   90.00
_cell.angle_gamma   90.00
#
_symmetry.space_group_name_H-M   'P 1'
#
loop_
_entity.id
_entity.type
_entity.pdbx_description
1 polymer ?
#
loop_
_entity_poly.entity_id
_entity_poly.type
_entity_poly.pdbx_seq_one_letter_code
_entity_poly.pdbx_strand_id
1 'polypeptide(L)' 'EVLLDGENIKSLKLEWLRSQIGLVTQEPALLSLSIKENIAYGRSTVTDDQIEEAAKIAHAHTFISSLPRGYDTQ' A
#
# COMPACT_ATOMS: atom_id res chain seq x y z
N GLU A 1 -28.49 -3.14 -2.76
CA GLU A 1 -27.66 -2.94 -1.56
C GLU A 1 -26.27 -3.51 -1.82
N VAL A 2 -25.27 -3.18 -1.00
CA VAL A 2 -23.92 -3.74 -1.12
C VAL A 2 -23.63 -4.48 0.17
N LEU A 3 -23.20 -5.73 0.05
CA LEU A 3 -23.00 -6.65 1.17
C LEU A 3 -21.53 -7.11 1.20
N LEU A 4 -20.98 -7.26 2.40
CA LEU A 4 -19.73 -7.96 2.67
C LEU A 4 -20.08 -9.19 3.53
N ASP A 5 -19.83 -10.39 3.02
CA ASP A 5 -20.17 -11.66 3.69
C ASP A 5 -21.63 -11.75 4.18
N GLY A 6 -22.56 -11.14 3.44
CA GLY A 6 -23.98 -11.09 3.77
C GLY A 6 -24.41 -9.92 4.68
N GLU A 7 -23.46 -9.20 5.27
CA GLU A 7 -23.73 -8.01 6.07
C GLU A 7 -23.76 -6.75 5.21
N ASN A 8 -24.78 -5.90 5.40
CA ASN A 8 -24.87 -4.64 4.65
C ASN A 8 -23.72 -3.71 5.03
N ILE A 9 -22.94 -3.22 4.07
CA ILE A 9 -21.75 -2.41 4.38
C ILE A 9 -22.05 -1.14 5.18
N LYS A 10 -23.30 -0.66 5.16
CA LYS A 10 -23.75 0.51 5.93
C LYS A 10 -23.89 0.22 7.43
N SER A 11 -23.93 -1.05 7.86
CA SER A 11 -23.93 -1.44 9.28
C SER A 11 -22.52 -1.56 9.87
N LEU A 12 -21.49 -1.62 9.02
CA LEU A 12 -20.10 -1.83 9.42
C LEU A 12 -19.40 -0.50 9.76
N LYS A 13 -18.41 -0.55 10.66
CA LYS A 13 -17.54 0.61 10.92
C LYS A 13 -16.70 0.92 9.69
N LEU A 14 -16.76 2.16 9.22
CA LEU A 14 -16.11 2.60 7.98
C LEU A 14 -14.59 2.33 7.95
N GLU A 15 -13.92 2.61 9.07
CA GLU A 15 -12.47 2.38 9.23
C GLU A 15 -12.12 0.90 9.10
N TRP A 16 -12.88 0.04 9.78
CA TRP A 16 -12.69 -1.41 9.71
C TRP A 16 -12.93 -1.93 8.30
N LEU A 17 -14.06 -1.55 7.67
CA LEU A 17 -14.39 -1.96 6.31
C LEU A 17 -13.26 -1.61 5.33
N ARG A 18 -12.74 -0.38 5.39
CA ARG A 18 -11.64 0.06 4.53
C ARG A 18 -10.33 -0.66 4.81
N SER A 19 -10.07 -1.07 6.05
CA SER A 19 -8.87 -1.86 6.39
C SER A 19 -8.86 -3.27 5.77
N GLN A 20 -10.02 -3.77 5.35
CA GLN A 20 -10.16 -5.08 4.70
C GLN A 20 -10.04 -5.01 3.17
N ILE A 21 -9.86 -3.81 2.60
CA ILE A 21 -9.90 -3.57 1.15
C ILE A 21 -8.58 -2.97 0.69
N GLY A 22 -7.85 -3.69 -0.17
CA GLY A 22 -6.79 -3.09 -0.99
C GLY A 22 -7.39 -2.42 -2.22
N LEU A 23 -7.07 -1.15 -2.46
CA LEU A 23 -7.56 -0.38 -3.60
C LEU A 23 -6.40 0.07 -4.50
N VAL A 24 -6.50 -0.23 -5.80
CA VAL A 24 -5.59 0.26 -6.84
C VAL A 24 -6.39 1.14 -7.80
N THR A 25 -6.04 2.42 -7.87
CA THR A 25 -6.72 3.39 -8.73
C THR A 25 -6.13 3.40 -10.15
N GLN A 26 -6.94 3.80 -11.14
CA GLN A 26 -6.47 3.94 -12.53
C GLN A 26 -5.32 4.95 -12.65
N GLU A 27 -5.41 6.06 -11.92
CA GLU A 27 -4.36 7.05 -11.75
C GLU A 27 -3.82 6.93 -10.32
N PRO A 28 -2.73 6.17 -10.09
CA PRO A 28 -2.13 6.06 -8.77
C PRO A 28 -1.47 7.39 -8.38
N ALA A 29 -1.75 7.85 -7.17
CA ALA A 29 -1.13 9.04 -6.61
C ALA A 29 0.11 8.66 -5.80
N LEU A 30 1.22 9.39 -6.00
CA LEU A 30 2.40 9.32 -5.14
C LEU A 30 2.43 10.54 -4.22
N LEU A 31 2.83 10.31 -2.98
CA LEU A 31 3.07 11.37 -2.01
C LEU A 31 4.48 11.92 -2.21
N SER A 32 4.70 13.18 -1.84
CA SER A 32 6.02 13.82 -1.79
C SER A 32 6.85 13.28 -0.61
N LEU A 33 7.10 11.98 -0.62
CA LEU A 33 7.84 11.17 0.35
C LEU A 33 8.80 10.25 -0.42
N SER A 34 9.69 9.55 0.29
CA SER A 34 10.52 8.51 -0.33
C SER A 34 9.68 7.33 -0.87
N ILE A 35 10.29 6.50 -1.72
CA ILE A 35 9.68 5.25 -2.20
C ILE A 35 9.33 4.35 -1.01
N LYS A 36 10.23 4.22 -0.03
CA LYS A 36 10.01 3.47 1.23
C LYS A 36 8.73 3.91 1.93
N GLU A 37 8.58 5.22 2.11
CA GLU A 37 7.45 5.83 2.81
C GLU A 37 6.15 5.69 2.00
N ASN A 38 6.21 5.80 0.66
CA ASN A 38 5.04 5.56 -0.20
C ASN A 38 4.54 4.11 -0.10
N ILE A 39 5.44 3.11 -0.08
CA ILE A 39 5.07 1.70 0.08
C ILE A 39 4.48 1.45 1.47
N ALA A 40 5.06 2.04 2.52
CA ALA A 40 4.61 1.86 3.90
C ALA A 40 3.30 2.62 4.22
N TYR A 41 2.92 3.61 3.42
CA TYR A 41 1.86 4.57 3.74
C TYR A 41 0.52 3.94 4.15
N GLY A 42 0.16 2.80 3.57
CA GLY A 42 -1.11 2.12 3.82
C GLY A 42 -1.20 1.33 5.13
N ARG A 43 -0.10 1.19 5.89
CA ARG A 43 -0.06 0.34 7.09
C ARG A 43 0.84 0.94 8.17
N SER A 44 0.40 0.91 9.42
CA SER A 44 1.24 1.28 10.56
C SER A 44 2.25 0.18 10.88
N THR A 45 3.45 0.59 11.32
CA THR A 45 4.49 -0.32 11.83
C THR A 45 4.91 -1.39 10.80
N VAL A 46 5.49 -0.94 9.69
CA VAL A 46 6.04 -1.81 8.63
C VAL A 46 7.54 -1.91 8.78
N THR A 47 8.08 -3.13 8.70
CA THR A 47 9.53 -3.39 8.71
C THR A 47 10.12 -3.24 7.31
N ASP A 48 11.42 -2.96 7.23
CA ASP A 48 12.11 -2.82 5.93
C ASP A 48 12.03 -4.10 5.08
N ASP A 49 12.09 -5.28 5.71
CA ASP A 49 11.91 -6.57 5.03
C ASP A 49 10.52 -6.71 4.39
N GLN A 50 9.46 -6.24 5.06
CA GLN A 50 8.11 -6.25 4.51
C GLN A 50 7.94 -5.27 3.35
N ILE A 51 8.63 -4.13 3.39
CA ILE A 51 8.66 -3.17 2.28
C ILE A 51 9.37 -3.78 1.08
N GLU A 52 10.50 -4.42 1.31
CA GLU A 52 11.26 -5.11 0.25
C GLU A 52 10.42 -6.22 -0.38
N GLU A 53 9.77 -7.05 0.43
CA GLU A 53 8.92 -8.14 -0.05
C GLU A 53 7.72 -7.63 -0.85
N ALA A 54 7.03 -6.58 -0.37
CA ALA A 54 5.95 -5.96 -1.12
C ALA A 54 6.43 -5.44 -2.48
N ALA A 55 7.61 -4.82 -2.53
CA ALA A 55 8.21 -4.35 -3.77
C ALA A 55 8.62 -5.50 -4.70
N LYS A 56 9.05 -6.66 -4.18
CA LYS A 56 9.34 -7.86 -4.99
C LYS A 56 8.08 -8.44 -5.61
N ILE A 57 7.01 -8.57 -4.82
CA ILE A 57 5.68 -9.03 -5.29
C ILE A 57 5.14 -8.10 -6.37
N ALA A 58 5.34 -6.79 -6.21
CA ALA A 58 4.95 -5.78 -7.20
C ALA A 58 5.93 -5.65 -8.40
N HIS A 59 6.97 -6.48 -8.48
CA HIS A 59 8.03 -6.42 -9.50
C HIS A 59 8.79 -5.08 -9.57
N ALA A 60 8.78 -4.30 -8.49
CA ALA A 60 9.42 -2.99 -8.40
C ALA A 60 10.82 -3.05 -7.79
N HIS A 61 11.15 -4.10 -7.02
CA HIS A 61 12.41 -4.20 -6.27
C HIS A 61 13.66 -3.95 -7.14
N THR A 62 13.82 -4.66 -8.26
CA THR A 62 14.98 -4.49 -9.15
C THR A 62 15.12 -3.06 -9.68
N PHE A 63 14.00 -2.41 -10.02
CA PHE A 63 14.00 -1.02 -10.45
C PHE A 63 14.44 -0.10 -9.29
N ILE A 64 13.84 -0.24 -8.11
CA ILE A 64 14.14 0.58 -6.95
C ILE A 64 15.60 0.43 -6.54
N SER A 65 16.12 -0.79 -6.45
CA SER A 65 17.51 -1.09 -6.08
C SER A 65 18.54 -0.60 -7.10
N SER A 66 18.12 -0.30 -8.33
CA SER A 66 19.01 0.29 -9.35
C SER A 66 19.17 1.81 -9.19
N LEU A 67 18.32 2.47 -8.40
CA LEU A 67 18.39 3.91 -8.17
C LEU A 67 19.57 4.25 -7.24
N PRO A 68 20.26 5.39 -7.42
CA PRO A 68 21.39 5.77 -6.57
C PRO A 68 21.09 5.87 -5.08
N ARG A 69 19.85 6.22 -4.72
CA ARG A 69 19.36 6.28 -3.34
C ARG A 69 18.43 5.12 -2.97
N GLY A 70 18.24 4.14 -3.86
CA GLY A 70 17.37 3.00 -3.61
C GLY A 70 15.98 3.41 -3.13
N TYR A 71 15.53 2.78 -2.04
CA TYR A 71 14.26 3.05 -1.38
C TYR A 71 14.14 4.45 -0.76
N ASP A 72 15.25 5.13 -0.51
CA ASP A 72 15.29 6.51 0.02
C ASP A 72 15.17 7.57 -1.09
N THR A 73 14.93 7.15 -2.34
CA THR A 73 14.64 8.07 -3.45
C THR A 73 13.30 8.77 -3.23
N GLN A 74 13.29 10.10 -3.37
CA GLN A 74 12.10 10.96 -3.49
C GLN A 74 11.87 11.32 -4.94
#